data_AF-A0A431WRS8-F1
#
_entry.id   AF-A0A431WRS8-F1
#
_cell.length_a   1.000
_cell.length_b   1.000
_cell.length_c   1.000
_cell.angle_alpha   90.00
_cell.angle_beta   90.00
_cell.angle_gamma   90.00
#
_symmetry.space_group_name_H-M   'P 1'
#
loop_
_entity.id
_entity.type
_entity.pdbx_description
1 polymer ?
#
loop_
_entity_poly.entity_id
_entity_poly.type
_entity_poly.pdbx_seq_one_letter_code
_entity_poly.pdbx_strand_id
1 'polypeptide(L)'
;MKKAVLAGVISCLFIGSATAKYLESEVAIGMASLMMCSTFYSETNMLVEGSVVGQAATEHRDAGIDKMMMTAETSAELDRFIKQFDSSNKEQKIKLCAGAMKFAEESNFGK
;
A
#
# COMPACT_ATOMS: atom_id res chain seq x y z
N MET A 1 -50.62 -37.99 11.12
CA MET A 1 -49.52 -38.30 10.19
C MET A 1 -49.40 -37.20 9.15
N LYS A 2 -48.24 -36.53 9.08
CA LYS A 2 -47.52 -36.07 7.86
C LYS A 2 -46.43 -35.09 8.33
N LYS A 3 -45.22 -35.63 8.48
CA LYS A 3 -43.98 -34.90 8.72
C LYS A 3 -43.33 -34.64 7.35
N ALA A 4 -43.03 -33.38 7.08
CA ALA A 4 -42.10 -32.83 6.07
C ALA A 4 -42.48 -31.33 6.03
N VAL A 5 -41.61 -30.35 6.20
CA VAL A 5 -40.40 -30.04 5.44
C VAL A 5 -39.65 -29.00 6.28
N LEU A 6 -38.32 -29.14 6.42
CA LEU A 6 -37.32 -28.07 6.59
C LEU A 6 -36.03 -28.70 7.12
N ALA A 7 -35.48 -29.62 6.33
CA ALA A 7 -34.07 -29.99 6.45
C ALA A 7 -33.28 -28.84 5.83
N GLY A 8 -32.53 -28.12 6.67
CA GLY A 8 -31.78 -26.93 6.32
C GLY A 8 -30.78 -27.19 5.18
N VAL A 9 -31.00 -26.53 4.06
CA VAL A 9 -29.99 -26.34 3.02
C VAL A 9 -29.17 -25.11 3.42
N ILE A 10 -28.33 -25.23 4.44
CA ILE A 10 -27.26 -24.25 4.68
C ILE A 10 -26.03 -25.01 5.18
N SER A 11 -25.35 -25.65 4.25
CA SER A 11 -23.93 -25.96 4.42
C SER A 11 -23.22 -25.65 3.11
N CYS A 12 -23.50 -24.46 2.59
CA CYS A 12 -22.61 -23.82 1.64
C CYS A 12 -21.35 -23.40 2.39
N LEU A 13 -20.24 -24.02 2.01
CA LEU A 13 -18.98 -23.32 1.76
C LEU A 13 -18.31 -22.70 2.99
N PHE A 14 -17.90 -23.53 3.94
CA PHE A 14 -16.63 -23.26 4.65
C PHE A 14 -15.48 -23.84 3.82
N ILE A 15 -15.32 -23.33 2.60
CA ILE A 15 -14.08 -23.47 1.83
C ILE A 15 -13.17 -22.35 2.35
N GLY A 16 -12.12 -22.74 3.09
CA GLY A 16 -10.94 -21.95 3.43
C GLY A 16 -11.19 -20.49 3.82
N SER A 17 -11.13 -20.18 5.11
CA SER A 17 -10.90 -18.80 5.56
C SER A 17 -9.52 -18.34 5.06
N ALA A 18 -9.46 -17.87 3.81
CA ALA A 18 -8.38 -17.01 3.36
C ALA A 18 -8.50 -15.73 4.20
N THR A 19 -7.81 -15.68 5.33
CA THR A 19 -7.67 -14.46 6.12
C THR A 19 -6.95 -13.47 5.23
N ALA A 20 -7.70 -12.53 4.63
CA ALA A 20 -7.12 -11.47 3.84
C ALA A 20 -6.11 -10.71 4.70
N LYS A 21 -4.87 -10.60 4.23
CA LYS A 21 -3.83 -9.85 4.94
C LYS A 21 -4.06 -8.37 4.63
N TYR A 22 -4.24 -7.58 5.69
CA TYR A 22 -4.47 -6.14 5.56
C TYR A 22 -3.16 -5.37 5.55
N LEU A 23 -3.12 -4.32 4.75
CA LEU A 23 -2.04 -3.36 4.70
C LEU A 23 -2.06 -2.50 5.95
N GLU A 24 -0.92 -2.43 6.64
CA GLU A 24 -0.70 -1.41 7.66
C GLU A 24 -0.56 -0.05 6.98
N SER A 25 -1.08 0.99 7.61
CA SER A 25 -1.09 2.34 7.05
C SER A 25 0.30 2.87 6.74
N GLU A 26 1.28 2.57 7.60
CA GLU A 26 2.68 2.99 7.40
C GLU A 26 3.26 2.39 6.12
N VAL A 27 2.96 1.12 5.84
CA VAL A 27 3.41 0.41 4.64
C VAL A 27 2.68 0.94 3.39
N ALA A 28 1.37 1.23 3.50
CA ALA A 28 0.60 1.80 2.41
C ALA A 28 1.09 3.22 2.03
N ILE A 29 1.30 4.08 3.03
CA ILE A 29 1.87 5.41 2.85
C ILE A 29 3.31 5.32 2.34
N GLY A 30 4.11 4.42 2.89
CA GLY A 30 5.47 4.15 2.44
C GLY A 30 5.51 3.81 0.95
N MET A 31 4.71 2.83 0.51
CA MET A 31 4.62 2.46 -0.90
C MET A 31 4.16 3.61 -1.80
N ALA A 32 3.13 4.35 -1.39
CA ALA A 32 2.67 5.51 -2.14
C ALA A 32 3.76 6.59 -2.23
N SER A 33 4.49 6.83 -1.14
CA SER A 33 5.60 7.78 -1.11
C SER A 33 6.71 7.37 -2.08
N LEU A 34 7.06 6.07 -2.16
CA LEU A 34 8.06 5.58 -3.12
C LEU A 34 7.64 5.86 -4.57
N MET A 35 6.39 5.58 -4.91
CA MET A 35 5.86 5.80 -6.26
C MET A 35 5.83 7.29 -6.62
N MET A 36 5.28 8.14 -5.75
CA MET A 36 5.17 9.57 -5.99
C MET A 36 6.55 10.24 -6.05
N CYS A 37 7.47 9.84 -5.18
CA CYS A 37 8.83 10.36 -5.16
C CYS A 37 9.66 9.89 -6.34
N SER A 38 9.44 8.68 -6.86
CA SER A 38 10.10 8.23 -8.10
C SER A 38 9.77 9.18 -9.26
N THR A 39 8.48 9.49 -9.44
CA THR A 39 8.03 10.44 -10.46
C THR A 39 8.60 11.84 -10.23
N PHE A 40 8.47 12.36 -9.00
CA PHE A 40 8.97 13.70 -8.67
C PHE A 40 10.49 13.85 -8.87
N TYR A 41 11.27 12.84 -8.49
CA TYR A 41 12.72 12.84 -8.70
C TYR A 41 13.08 12.77 -10.18
N SER A 42 12.36 11.98 -10.97
CA SER A 42 12.52 11.95 -12.43
C SER A 42 12.25 13.32 -13.06
N GLU A 43 11.17 14.00 -12.65
CA GLU A 43 10.81 15.34 -13.16
C GLU A 43 11.81 16.43 -12.75
N THR A 44 12.59 16.20 -11.69
CA THR A 44 13.53 17.18 -11.13
C THR A 44 15.00 16.86 -11.40
N ASN A 45 15.29 15.89 -12.29
CA ASN A 45 16.64 15.42 -12.64
C ASN A 45 17.43 14.79 -11.48
N MET A 46 16.74 14.25 -10.46
CA MET A 46 17.32 13.51 -9.34
C MET A 46 17.31 12.00 -9.65
N LEU A 47 18.04 11.60 -10.68
CA LEU A 47 17.93 10.26 -11.27
C LEU A 47 18.35 9.13 -10.31
N VAL A 48 19.33 9.38 -9.43
CA VAL A 48 19.83 8.38 -8.48
C VAL A 48 18.76 8.07 -7.44
N GLU A 49 18.22 9.10 -6.79
CA GLU A 49 17.17 8.99 -5.79
C GLU A 49 15.90 8.39 -6.41
N GLY A 50 15.54 8.82 -7.63
CA GLY A 50 14.42 8.27 -8.40
C GLY A 50 14.56 6.76 -8.65
N SER A 51 15.77 6.29 -8.98
CA SER A 51 16.07 4.87 -9.16
C SER A 51 15.95 4.09 -7.86
N VAL A 52 16.45 4.63 -6.74
CA VAL A 52 16.40 3.95 -5.43
C VAL A 52 14.95 3.72 -5.00
N VAL A 53 14.14 4.78 -4.99
CA VAL A 53 12.73 4.65 -4.56
C VAL A 53 11.91 3.83 -5.56
N GLY A 54 12.21 3.91 -6.87
CA GLY A 54 11.54 3.10 -7.89
C GLY A 54 11.85 1.61 -7.78
N GLN A 55 13.11 1.26 -7.46
CA GLN A 55 13.49 -0.11 -7.17
C GLN A 55 12.78 -0.63 -5.91
N ALA A 56 12.81 0.14 -4.83
CA ALA A 56 12.12 -0.23 -3.60
C ALA A 56 10.61 -0.44 -3.83
N ALA A 57 9.95 0.43 -4.61
CA ALA A 57 8.53 0.26 -4.95
C ALA A 57 8.28 -1.06 -5.71
N THR A 58 9.18 -1.41 -6.63
CA THR A 58 9.10 -2.66 -7.38
C THR A 58 9.27 -3.87 -6.46
N GLU A 59 10.23 -3.83 -5.54
CA GLU A 59 10.45 -4.90 -4.54
C GLU A 59 9.22 -5.12 -3.66
N HIS A 60 8.57 -4.05 -3.19
CA HIS A 60 7.34 -4.15 -2.40
C HIS A 60 6.18 -4.73 -3.22
N ARG A 61 6.08 -4.34 -4.50
CA ARG A 61 5.08 -4.91 -5.41
C ARG A 61 5.32 -6.40 -5.65
N ASP A 62 6.56 -6.80 -5.88
CA ASP A 62 6.92 -8.20 -6.12
C ASP A 62 6.72 -9.05 -4.85
N ALA A 63 6.86 -8.45 -3.66
CA ALA A 63 6.47 -9.03 -2.37
C ALA A 63 4.95 -9.15 -2.16
N GLY A 64 4.13 -8.66 -3.09
CA GLY A 64 2.69 -8.84 -3.10
C GLY A 64 1.90 -7.79 -2.31
N ILE A 65 2.45 -6.59 -2.13
CA ILE A 65 1.73 -5.48 -1.48
C ILE A 65 0.41 -5.13 -2.19
N ASP A 66 0.36 -5.32 -3.51
CA ASP A 66 -0.79 -5.09 -4.38
C ASP A 66 -1.93 -6.09 -4.16
N LYS A 67 -1.65 -7.22 -3.52
CA LYS A 67 -2.64 -8.26 -3.17
C LYS A 67 -3.23 -8.06 -1.78
N MET A 68 -2.72 -7.10 -1.01
CA MET A 68 -3.18 -6.83 0.34
C MET A 68 -4.39 -5.91 0.32
N MET A 69 -5.30 -6.12 1.27
CA MET A 69 -6.49 -5.28 1.40
C MET A 69 -6.20 -4.05 2.24
N MET A 70 -6.75 -2.90 1.86
CA MET A 70 -6.70 -1.71 2.71
C MET A 70 -7.98 -1.61 3.54
N THR A 71 -7.83 -1.21 4.80
CA THR A 71 -8.97 -0.81 5.62
C THR A 71 -9.45 0.59 5.20
N ALA A 72 -10.67 0.97 5.60
CA ALA A 72 -11.17 2.32 5.37
C ALA A 72 -10.28 3.40 6.04
N GLU A 73 -9.70 3.09 7.20
CA GLU A 73 -8.78 3.96 7.92
C GLU A 73 -7.47 4.15 7.14
N THR A 74 -6.84 3.04 6.73
CA THR A 74 -5.62 3.06 5.91
C THR A 74 -5.83 3.82 4.60
N SER A 75 -6.98 3.63 3.94
CA SER A 75 -7.33 4.40 2.74
C SER A 75 -7.48 5.90 3.02
N ALA A 76 -8.11 6.28 4.14
CA ALA A 76 -8.26 7.69 4.50
C ALA A 76 -6.92 8.36 4.85
N GLU A 77 -6.00 7.63 5.47
CA GLU A 77 -4.65 8.10 5.77
C GLU A 77 -3.81 8.24 4.50
N LEU A 78 -3.89 7.26 3.59
CA LEU A 78 -3.27 7.35 2.27
C LEU A 78 -3.79 8.57 1.49
N ASP A 79 -5.10 8.78 1.45
CA ASP A 79 -5.71 9.94 0.78
C ASP A 79 -5.22 11.28 1.35
N ARG A 80 -5.04 11.36 2.68
CA ARG A 80 -4.46 12.56 3.31
C ARG A 80 -3.03 12.77 2.87
N PHE A 81 -2.21 11.71 2.85
CA PHE A 81 -0.84 11.78 2.39
C PHE A 81 -0.75 12.26 0.94
N ILE A 82 -1.54 11.68 0.03
CA ILE A 82 -1.56 12.07 -1.39
C ILE A 82 -1.94 13.55 -1.53
N LYS A 83 -3.00 14.00 -0.85
CA LYS A 83 -3.42 15.42 -0.86
C LYS A 83 -2.33 16.34 -0.31
N GLN A 84 -1.65 15.93 0.75
CA GLN A 84 -0.52 16.68 1.30
C GLN A 84 0.62 16.78 0.29
N PHE A 85 0.96 15.69 -0.38
CA PHE A 85 2.01 15.67 -1.40
C PHE A 85 1.64 16.57 -2.58
N ASP A 86 0.42 16.45 -3.11
CA ASP A 86 -0.04 17.22 -4.27
C ASP A 86 -0.11 18.73 -4.01
N SER A 87 -0.53 19.12 -2.80
CA SER A 87 -0.57 20.53 -2.37
C SER A 87 0.79 21.09 -1.94
N SER A 88 1.81 20.26 -1.81
CA SER A 88 3.15 20.67 -1.38
C SER A 88 3.94 21.34 -2.50
N ASN A 89 4.71 22.36 -2.15
CA ASN A 89 5.71 22.94 -3.04
C ASN A 89 6.94 22.03 -3.19
N LYS A 90 7.90 22.42 -4.04
CA LYS A 90 9.09 21.62 -4.32
C LYS A 90 9.90 21.25 -3.07
N GLU A 91 10.16 22.21 -2.17
CA GLU A 91 10.93 21.96 -0.95
C GLU A 91 10.20 21.03 0.01
N GLN A 92 8.88 21.17 0.13
CA GLN A 92 8.03 20.30 0.92
C GLN A 92 8.00 18.88 0.35
N LYS A 93 7.88 18.72 -0.98
CA LYS A 93 7.96 17.42 -1.65
C LYS A 93 9.30 16.73 -1.42
N ILE A 94 10.41 17.46 -1.48
CA ILE A 94 11.74 16.91 -1.14
C ILE A 94 11.77 16.37 0.30
N LYS A 95 11.19 17.11 1.27
CA LYS A 95 11.11 16.64 2.67
C LYS A 95 10.23 15.40 2.83
N LEU A 96 9.11 15.34 2.12
CA LEU A 96 8.26 14.14 2.10
C LEU A 96 9.02 12.95 1.49
N CYS A 97 9.81 13.18 0.43
CA CYS A 97 10.59 12.13 -0.21
C CYS A 97 11.82 11.68 0.57
N ALA A 98 12.30 12.46 1.56
CA ALA A 98 13.26 11.95 2.53
C ALA A 98 12.65 10.82 3.38
N GLY A 99 11.35 10.90 3.69
CA GLY A 99 10.60 9.81 4.33
C GLY A 99 10.50 8.57 3.43
N ALA A 100 10.29 8.75 2.13
CA ALA A 100 10.28 7.66 1.16
C ALA A 100 11.64 6.94 1.06
N MET A 101 12.75 7.69 1.08
CA MET A 101 14.11 7.11 1.11
C MET A 101 14.34 6.29 2.38
N LYS A 102 13.96 6.83 3.54
CA LYS A 102 14.05 6.10 4.81
C LYS A 102 13.23 4.81 4.78
N PHE A 103 12.01 4.87 4.24
CA PHE A 103 11.17 3.68 4.06
C PHE A 103 11.80 2.66 3.11
N ALA A 104 12.41 3.10 2.00
CA ALA A 104 13.15 2.20 1.09
C ALA A 104 14.28 1.44 1.79
N GLU A 105 15.00 2.12 2.70
CA GLU A 105 16.13 1.56 3.44
C GLU A 105 15.69 0.63 4.58
N GLU A 106 14.70 1.05 5.36
CA GLU A 106 14.33 0.42 6.62
C GLU A 106 13.18 -0.60 6.50
N SER A 107 12.37 -0.52 5.45
CA SER A 107 11.23 -1.43 5.30
C SER A 107 11.68 -2.89 5.19
N ASN A 108 11.01 -3.73 5.97
CA ASN A 108 11.14 -5.18 5.98
C ASN A 108 9.99 -5.87 5.24
N PHE A 109 9.15 -5.12 4.53
CA PHE A 109 8.06 -5.70 3.77
C PHE A 109 8.59 -6.65 2.68
N GLY A 110 8.25 -7.93 2.78
CA GLY A 110 8.71 -8.96 1.84
C GLY A 110 10.08 -9.57 2.12
N LYS A 111 10.74 -9.17 3.23
CA LYS A 111 12.01 -9.75 3.72
C LYS A 111 11.77 -10.78 4.83
#